data_AF-D5RTA3-F1
#
_entry.id   AF-D5RTA3-F1
#
_cell.length_a   1.000
_cell.length_b   1.000
_cell.length_c   1.000
_cell.angle_alpha   90.00
_cell.angle_beta   90.00
_cell.angle_gamma   90.00
#
_symmetry.space_group_name_H-M   'P 1'
#
loop_
_entity.id
_entity.type
_entity.pdbx_description
1 polymer ?
#
loop_
_entity_poly.entity_id
_entity_poly.type
_entity_poly.pdbx_seq_one_letter_code
_entity_poly.pdbx_strand_id
1 'polypeptide(L)'
;DPAGGYALRLPQGGVRILPPEALAAVLPGVEAPTLPFLAGYVIRTDDGNAAIRARLGEALRPVPGGLMVPPALAGGAALVFAA
;
A
#
# COMPACT_ATOMS: atom_id res chain seq x y z
N ASP A 1 -8.16 -13.58 2.55
CA ASP A 1 -6.95 -12.76 2.34
C ASP A 1 -5.81 -13.36 3.14
N PRO A 2 -4.55 -13.39 2.67
CA PRO A 2 -3.44 -14.00 3.43
C PRO A 2 -3.18 -13.32 4.79
N ALA A 3 -3.62 -12.08 4.98
CA ALA A 3 -3.50 -11.36 6.25
C ALA A 3 -4.77 -11.50 7.13
N GLY A 4 -5.59 -12.53 6.92
CA GLY A 4 -6.78 -12.81 7.75
C GLY A 4 -8.04 -12.00 7.41
N GLY A 5 -7.97 -11.11 6.42
CA GLY A 5 -9.09 -10.31 5.96
C GLY A 5 -9.95 -10.92 4.84
N TYR A 6 -10.80 -10.07 4.26
CA TYR A 6 -11.61 -10.38 3.09
C TYR A 6 -10.99 -9.79 1.81
N ALA A 7 -11.05 -10.52 0.70
CA ALA A 7 -10.54 -10.06 -0.59
C ALA A 7 -11.64 -10.16 -1.65
N LEU A 8 -12.03 -9.00 -2.18
CA LEU A 8 -12.92 -8.89 -3.33
C LEU A 8 -12.07 -8.79 -4.60
N ARG A 9 -12.21 -9.77 -5.51
CA ARG A 9 -11.54 -9.76 -6.81
C ARG A 9 -12.38 -9.02 -7.83
N LEU A 10 -11.75 -8.15 -8.61
CA LEU A 10 -12.37 -7.39 -9.69
C LEU A 10 -11.68 -7.76 -11.03
N PRO A 11 -12.32 -7.52 -12.19
CA PRO A 11 -11.71 -7.81 -13.49
C PRO A 11 -10.33 -7.17 -13.69
N GLN A 12 -10.11 -6.00 -13.08
CA GLN A 12 -8.90 -5.18 -13.23
C GLN A 12 -8.28 -4.83 -11.86
N GLY A 13 -8.30 -5.77 -10.91
CA GLY A 13 -7.67 -5.58 -9.60
C GLY A 13 -8.42 -6.25 -8.45
N GLY A 14 -8.51 -5.55 -7.32
CA GLY A 14 -9.27 -6.02 -6.17
C GLY A 14 -9.26 -5.05 -5.01
N VAL A 15 -10.12 -5.33 -4.03
CA VAL A 15 -10.19 -4.61 -2.76
C VAL A 15 -9.94 -5.61 -1.64
N ARG A 16 -9.08 -5.23 -0.70
CA ARG A 16 -8.79 -6.03 0.51
C ARG A 16 -9.36 -5.27 1.70
N ILE A 17 -10.19 -5.93 2.49
CA ILE A 17 -10.68 -5.43 3.78
C ILE A 17 -9.94 -6.21 4.85
N LEU A 18 -9.13 -5.51 5.65
CA LEU A 18 -8.22 -6.11 6.61
C LEU A 18 -8.74 -5.87 8.04
N PRO A 19 -8.53 -6.82 8.96
CA PRO A 19 -8.71 -6.52 10.37
C PRO A 19 -7.61 -5.55 10.84
N PRO A 20 -7.86 -4.69 11.85
CA PRO A 20 -6.92 -3.63 12.26
C PRO A 20 -5.52 -4.14 12.58
N GLU A 21 -5.40 -5.31 13.22
CA GLU A 21 -4.13 -5.94 13.60
C GLU A 21 -3.24 -6.32 12.41
N ALA A 22 -3.81 -6.47 11.21
CA ALA A 22 -3.04 -6.78 10.00
C ALA A 22 -2.28 -5.56 9.43
N LEU A 23 -2.62 -4.33 9.87
CA LEU A 23 -2.10 -3.10 9.27
C LEU A 23 -0.57 -3.02 9.34
N ALA A 24 0.02 -3.27 10.51
CA ALA A 24 1.46 -3.18 10.71
C ALA A 24 2.25 -4.19 9.86
N ALA A 25 1.66 -5.35 9.56
CA ALA A 25 2.29 -6.37 8.72
C ALA A 25 2.21 -6.02 7.22
N VAL A 26 1.09 -5.42 6.77
CA VAL A 26 0.85 -5.11 5.35
C VAL A 26 1.43 -3.76 4.95
N LEU A 27 1.34 -2.76 5.82
CA LEU A 27 1.82 -1.39 5.61
C LEU A 27 2.59 -0.90 6.86
N PRO A 28 3.85 -1.34 7.03
CA PRO A 28 4.66 -0.96 8.19
C PRO A 28 4.77 0.56 8.35
N GLY A 29 4.51 1.06 9.56
CA GLY A 29 4.57 2.49 9.88
C GLY A 29 3.34 3.30 9.47
N VAL A 30 2.28 2.66 8.97
CA VAL A 30 0.98 3.31 8.74
C VAL A 30 0.12 3.16 9.99
N GLU A 31 -0.45 4.26 10.45
CA GLU A 31 -1.39 4.30 11.57
C GLU A 31 -2.79 4.67 11.06
N ALA A 32 -3.80 3.94 11.53
CA ALA A 32 -5.19 4.24 11.22
C ALA A 32 -5.69 5.36 12.17
N PRO A 33 -6.07 6.54 11.67
CA PRO A 33 -6.52 7.63 12.53
C PRO A 33 -7.88 7.33 13.19
N THR A 34 -8.77 6.67 12.45
CA THR A 34 -10.09 6.19 12.90
C THR A 34 -10.47 4.97 12.07
N LEU A 35 -11.55 4.27 12.44
CA LEU A 35 -12.10 3.18 11.64
C LEU A 35 -13.53 3.52 11.18
N PRO A 36 -13.90 3.20 9.91
CA PRO A 36 -13.07 2.55 8.89
C PRO A 36 -12.04 3.52 8.27
N PHE A 37 -10.93 2.95 7.79
CA PHE A 37 -9.81 3.69 7.19
C PHE A 37 -9.38 3.08 5.87
N LEU A 38 -9.16 3.94 4.88
CA LEU A 38 -8.56 3.55 3.62
C LEU A 38 -7.03 3.51 3.75
N ALA A 39 -6.50 2.34 4.09
CA ALA A 39 -5.09 2.19 4.48
C ALA A 39 -4.10 2.49 3.36
N GLY A 40 -4.43 2.13 2.12
CA GLY A 40 -3.58 2.43 0.98
C GLY A 40 -4.07 1.83 -0.33
N TYR A 41 -3.32 2.15 -1.38
CA TYR A 41 -3.51 1.68 -2.74
C TYR A 41 -2.25 0.96 -3.23
N VAL A 42 -2.43 -0.08 -4.02
CA VAL A 42 -1.32 -0.78 -4.69
C VAL A 42 -1.43 -0.52 -6.19
N ILE A 43 -0.38 0.02 -6.78
CA ILE A 43 -0.25 0.30 -8.20
C ILE A 43 0.84 -0.60 -8.76
N ARG A 44 0.52 -1.37 -9.79
CA ARG A 44 1.52 -2.16 -10.52
C ARG A 44 2.18 -1.28 -11.57
N THR A 45 3.49 -1.36 -11.69
CA THR A 45 4.26 -0.66 -12.73
C THR A 45 4.95 -1.66 -13.64
N ASP A 46 4.86 -1.47 -14.95
CA ASP A 46 5.50 -2.37 -15.92
C ASP A 46 7.02 -2.12 -16.07
N ASP A 47 7.53 -1.01 -15.54
CA ASP A 47 8.96 -0.65 -15.59
C ASP A 47 9.76 -1.11 -14.35
N GLY A 48 9.20 -2.01 -13.55
CA GLY A 48 9.85 -2.53 -12.35
C GLY A 48 10.14 -1.45 -11.30
N ASN A 49 9.27 -0.44 -11.19
CA ASN A 49 9.41 0.74 -10.34
C ASN A 49 10.56 1.70 -10.73
N ALA A 50 11.11 1.63 -11.96
CA ALA A 50 12.24 2.46 -12.37
C ALA A 50 11.89 3.97 -12.33
N ALA A 51 10.77 4.38 -12.91
CA ALA A 51 10.34 5.77 -12.95
C ALA A 51 10.07 6.32 -11.55
N ILE A 52 9.41 5.55 -10.68
CA ILE A 52 9.09 6.04 -9.33
C ILE A 52 10.35 6.18 -8.46
N ARG A 53 11.33 5.26 -8.60
CA ARG A 53 12.63 5.39 -7.93
C ARG A 53 13.35 6.67 -8.35
N ALA A 54 13.37 6.97 -9.65
CA ALA A 54 14.01 8.18 -10.17
C ALA A 54 13.33 9.48 -9.70
N ARG A 55 12.01 9.46 -9.47
CA ARG A 55 11.23 10.64 -9.09
C ARG A 55 11.15 10.89 -7.59
N LEU A 56 10.99 9.83 -6.79
CA LEU A 56 10.70 9.96 -5.37
C LEU A 56 11.86 9.57 -4.45
N GLY A 57 12.85 8.82 -4.95
CA GLY A 57 14.10 8.52 -4.24
C GLY A 57 13.92 8.21 -2.75
N GLU A 58 14.39 9.12 -1.89
CA GLU A 58 14.40 8.99 -0.43
C GLU A 58 13.01 9.08 0.23
N ALA A 59 11.97 9.53 -0.49
CA ALA A 59 10.60 9.52 0.03
C ALA A 59 9.99 8.09 0.05
N LEU A 60 10.60 7.15 -0.66
CA LEU A 60 10.13 5.76 -0.72
C LEU A 60 10.58 4.98 0.52
N ARG A 61 9.72 4.06 0.96
CA ARG A 61 10.00 3.09 2.01
C ARG A 61 9.82 1.68 1.45
N PRO A 62 10.81 0.78 1.58
CA PRO A 62 10.61 -0.61 1.19
C PRO A 62 9.55 -1.24 2.09
N VAL A 63 8.62 -1.98 1.49
CA VAL A 63 7.55 -2.70 2.19
C VAL A 63 7.38 -4.08 1.56
N PRO A 64 6.69 -5.02 2.23
CA PRO A 64 6.33 -6.29 1.60
C PRO A 64 5.60 -6.06 0.28
N GLY A 65 6.17 -6.58 -0.81
CA GLY A 65 5.57 -6.50 -2.15
C GLY A 65 5.83 -5.21 -2.94
N GLY A 66 6.64 -4.26 -2.45
CA GLY A 66 6.94 -3.07 -3.26
C GLY A 66 7.64 -1.91 -2.55
N LEU A 67 7.43 -0.71 -3.10
CA LEU A 67 7.91 0.56 -2.57
C LEU A 67 6.71 1.42 -2.16
N MET A 68 6.69 1.88 -0.93
CA MET A 68 5.60 2.68 -0.37
C MET A 68 5.99 4.16 -0.31
N VAL A 69 5.06 5.03 -0.70
CA VAL A 69 5.01 6.43 -0.27
C VAL A 69 4.16 6.50 1.01
N PRO A 70 4.70 7.00 2.14
CA PRO A 70 3.96 7.10 3.39
C PRO A 70 2.70 7.98 3.26
N PRO A 71 1.64 7.71 4.04
CA PRO A 71 0.40 8.50 4.04
C PRO A 71 0.61 10.01 4.17
N ALA A 72 1.59 10.44 4.96
CA ALA A 72 1.95 11.83 5.17
C ALA A 72 2.37 12.57 3.89
N LEU A 73 2.81 11.85 2.87
CA LEU A 73 3.22 12.39 1.57
C LEU A 73 2.25 12.00 0.44
N ALA A 74 1.16 11.30 0.75
CA ALA A 74 0.24 10.69 -0.21
C ALA A 74 -1.25 10.97 0.09
N GLY A 75 -1.55 12.08 0.77
CA GLY A 75 -2.94 12.51 1.00
C GLY A 75 -3.70 11.64 2.02
N GLY A 76 -3.00 11.02 2.97
CA GLY A 76 -3.61 10.29 4.09
C GLY A 76 -3.77 8.79 3.91
N ALA A 77 -3.47 8.24 2.73
CA ALA A 77 -3.42 6.80 2.48
C ALA A 77 -2.06 6.42 1.89
N ALA A 78 -1.53 5.24 2.23
CA ALA A 78 -0.26 4.80 1.67
C ALA A 78 -0.39 4.50 0.17
N LEU A 79 0.66 4.79 -0.59
CA LEU A 79 0.73 4.43 -2.02
C LEU A 79 1.85 3.43 -2.24
N VAL A 80 1.52 2.19 -2.58
CA VAL A 80 2.49 1.12 -2.80
C VAL A 80 2.64 0.86 -4.29
N PHE A 81 3.87 0.89 -4.77
CA PHE A 81 4.22 0.52 -6.14
C PHE A 81 4.81 -0.89 -6.17
N ALA A 82 4.12 -1.80 -6.85
CA ALA A 82 4.51 -3.19 -7.04
C ALA A 82 5.12 -3.39 -8.44
N ALA A 83 6.27 -4.07 -8.49
CA ALA A 83 6.94 -4.47 -9.72
C ALA A 83 6.41 -5.81 -10.22
#